data_AF-A0A3N0ICZ8-F1
#
_entry.id   AF-A0A3N0ICZ8-F1
#
_cell.length_a   1.000
_cell.length_b   1.000
_cell.length_c   1.000
_cell.angle_alpha   90.00
_cell.angle_beta   90.00
_cell.angle_gamma   90.00
#
_symmetry.space_group_name_H-M   'P 1'
#
loop_
_entity.id
_entity.type
_entity.pdbx_description
1 polymer ?
#
loop_
_entity_poly.entity_id
_entity_poly.type
_entity_poly.pdbx_seq_one_letter_code
_entity_poly.pdbx_strand_id
1 'polypeptide(L)'
;MAAAKKAQRRGRHAKVDFPEYGSRTDVGLVRDHNEDSLTVAPPVFAVADGMGGHAAGEVASEIAIQTLVENAPDTADGDALARAVVEANRAVIRAAVDGRGKQGMGTTMTAAVVDGVRLVVAQVGDSRAYLLHRGNLQRITRDHSLVADMVEAGEITEEQARVHPQRSVITRALGSDPRTLPDIYEMTLEGGDRLLLCSDGLSSMIEDDDIQSVLVRRCDPQLCANILVNEAIKAGGFDNVTAVVIDVKGDEETRVKKARFRSRTGAIIGALALLAVLAATAFGSYAYLNHVAFLTVDSNNEIVVNRGLPGEVFGIQTYTLDHKTGVKTSDLDLPQNTIDRLTENGGMRVDSVADADSLVSTWKSQATSEKTQDDANEGKGGDK
;
A
#
# COMPACT_ATOMS: atom_id res chain seq x y z
N MET A 1 31.78 13.37 -0.13
CA MET A 1 31.09 13.42 -1.46
C MET A 1 30.42 12.10 -1.88
N ALA A 2 30.92 10.92 -1.48
CA ALA A 2 30.28 9.63 -1.79
C ALA A 2 28.95 9.39 -1.03
N ALA A 3 28.87 9.80 0.24
CA ALA A 3 27.65 9.73 1.07
C ALA A 3 26.47 10.54 0.47
N ALA A 4 26.73 11.77 0.02
CA ALA A 4 25.74 12.60 -0.66
C ALA A 4 25.24 11.98 -1.99
N LYS A 5 26.13 11.32 -2.75
CA LYS A 5 25.75 10.61 -3.99
C LYS A 5 24.91 9.35 -3.73
N LYS A 6 25.12 8.65 -2.61
CA LYS A 6 24.30 7.47 -2.21
C LYS A 6 22.91 7.91 -1.74
N ALA A 7 22.81 9.00 -0.97
CA ALA A 7 21.54 9.64 -0.61
C ALA A 7 20.73 10.09 -1.85
N GLN A 8 21.41 10.65 -2.86
CA GLN A 8 20.77 11.13 -4.09
C GLN A 8 20.33 10.00 -5.03
N ARG A 9 21.00 8.83 -5.00
CA ARG A 9 20.61 7.63 -5.77
C ARG A 9 19.41 6.89 -5.18
N ARG A 10 19.15 7.01 -3.87
CA ARG A 10 17.99 6.40 -3.20
C ARG A 10 16.63 7.05 -3.56
N GLY A 11 16.63 8.27 -4.12
CA GLY A 11 15.41 9.02 -4.45
C GLY A 11 14.62 8.57 -5.69
N ARG A 12 14.89 7.39 -6.29
CA ARG A 12 14.30 6.98 -7.58
C ARG A 12 13.43 5.72 -7.57
N HIS A 13 13.20 5.08 -6.43
CA HIS A 13 12.29 3.93 -6.33
C HIS A 13 11.24 4.13 -5.25
N ALA A 14 9.97 4.20 -5.68
CA ALA A 14 8.72 4.31 -4.92
C ALA A 14 8.64 5.47 -3.89
N LYS A 15 7.51 6.18 -3.85
CA LYS A 15 7.18 7.07 -2.73
C LYS A 15 7.02 6.20 -1.47
N VAL A 16 8.11 5.98 -0.75
CA VAL A 16 8.08 5.44 0.61
C VAL A 16 7.76 6.63 1.51
N ASP A 17 6.60 6.58 2.19
CA ASP A 17 6.30 7.54 3.25
C ASP A 17 7.29 7.27 4.39
N PHE A 18 8.35 8.07 4.45
CA PHE A 18 9.31 8.01 5.54
C PHE A 18 8.68 8.59 6.82
N PRO A 19 9.07 8.09 8.00
CA PRO A 19 8.61 8.67 9.26
C PRO A 19 9.02 10.15 9.33
N GLU A 20 8.16 10.96 9.96
CA GLU A 20 8.55 12.33 10.31
C GLU A 20 9.57 12.26 11.44
N TYR A 21 10.55 13.15 11.45
CA TYR A 21 11.62 13.12 12.42
C TYR A 21 12.07 14.51 12.80
N GLY A 22 12.71 14.59 13.96
CA GLY A 22 13.38 15.76 14.48
C GLY A 22 14.69 15.36 15.12
N SER A 23 15.70 16.21 15.02
CA SER A 23 16.96 15.94 15.70
C SER A 23 17.60 17.23 16.18
N ARG A 24 18.35 17.13 17.27
CA ARG A 24 19.18 18.22 17.76
C ARG A 24 20.35 17.64 18.54
N THR A 25 21.51 18.29 18.37
CA THR A 25 22.69 18.10 19.20
C THR A 25 23.18 19.45 19.69
N ASP A 26 23.76 19.49 20.87
CA ASP A 26 24.27 20.70 21.52
C ASP A 26 25.49 20.35 22.37
N VAL A 27 26.45 21.27 22.47
CA VAL A 27 27.69 21.06 23.24
C VAL A 27 27.39 20.99 24.74
N GLY A 28 26.30 21.61 25.19
CA GLY A 28 26.03 21.83 26.61
C GLY A 28 26.71 23.11 27.13
N LEU A 29 26.72 23.28 28.45
CA LEU A 29 27.24 24.48 29.11
C LEU A 29 28.67 24.34 29.64
N VAL A 30 29.14 23.10 29.83
CA VAL A 30 30.40 22.81 30.53
C VAL A 30 31.50 22.28 29.62
N ARG A 31 31.15 21.64 28.51
CA ARG A 31 32.11 21.08 27.54
C ARG A 31 32.57 22.16 26.55
N ASP A 32 33.79 22.04 26.07
CA ASP A 32 34.37 22.96 25.06
C ASP A 32 34.04 22.54 23.61
N HIS A 33 33.78 21.26 23.40
CA HIS A 33 33.50 20.66 22.10
C HIS A 33 32.42 19.59 22.20
N ASN A 34 31.85 19.23 21.05
CA ASN A 34 30.84 18.19 20.94
C ASN A 34 31.47 16.89 20.45
N GLU A 35 31.46 15.85 21.28
CA GLU A 35 31.89 14.50 20.95
C GLU A 35 30.72 13.61 20.50
N ASP A 36 29.47 14.09 20.62
CA ASP A 36 28.30 13.39 20.09
C ASP A 36 28.21 13.49 18.57
N SER A 37 27.83 12.38 17.94
CA SER A 37 27.44 12.30 16.53
C SER A 37 26.05 11.67 16.40
N LEU A 38 25.30 12.09 15.38
CA LEU A 38 24.01 11.49 15.05
C LEU A 38 23.83 11.29 13.55
N THR A 39 22.92 10.39 13.17
CA THR A 39 22.44 10.30 11.79
C THR A 39 20.92 10.24 11.74
N VAL A 40 20.38 10.92 10.74
CA VAL A 40 18.98 10.82 10.35
C VAL A 40 18.92 10.56 8.85
N ALA A 41 19.00 9.29 8.48
CA ALA A 41 19.06 8.82 7.11
C ALA A 41 18.08 7.67 6.90
N PRO A 42 16.76 7.95 6.82
CA PRO A 42 15.73 6.92 6.73
C PRO A 42 16.08 5.81 5.71
N PRO A 43 15.94 4.54 6.10
CA PRO A 43 15.29 4.04 7.32
C PRO A 43 16.17 4.03 8.59
N VAL A 44 17.39 4.53 8.54
CA VAL A 44 18.41 4.42 9.60
C VAL A 44 18.52 5.70 10.42
N PHE A 45 18.52 5.55 11.74
CA PHE A 45 18.69 6.62 12.72
C PHE A 45 19.69 6.16 13.77
N ALA A 46 20.57 7.03 14.25
CA ALA A 46 21.45 6.67 15.35
C ALA A 46 21.97 7.88 16.11
N VAL A 47 22.36 7.63 17.36
CA VAL A 47 23.14 8.52 18.22
C VAL A 47 24.38 7.76 18.69
N ALA A 48 25.51 8.44 18.72
CA ALA A 48 26.79 7.93 19.19
C ALA A 48 27.46 9.00 20.05
N ASP A 49 27.72 8.65 21.30
CA ASP A 49 28.37 9.51 22.29
C ASP A 49 29.86 9.16 22.33
N GLY A 50 30.67 10.09 21.84
CA GLY A 50 32.11 9.94 21.72
C GLY A 50 32.78 10.09 23.08
N MET A 51 33.71 9.19 23.39
CA MET A 51 34.43 9.20 24.64
C MET A 51 35.93 9.09 24.41
N GLY A 52 36.67 9.87 25.20
CA GLY A 52 38.10 9.73 25.34
C GLY A 52 38.78 11.09 25.50
N GLY A 53 38.66 11.73 26.67
CA GLY A 53 39.39 12.94 27.10
C GLY A 53 40.14 13.75 26.03
N HIS A 54 41.47 13.89 26.14
CA HIS A 54 42.29 14.55 25.10
C HIS A 54 42.43 13.71 23.81
N ALA A 55 41.57 12.73 23.58
CA ALA A 55 41.75 11.55 22.74
C ALA A 55 40.56 11.27 21.79
N ALA A 56 40.11 12.32 21.11
CA ALA A 56 39.42 12.22 19.82
C ALA A 56 38.07 11.46 19.87
N GLY A 57 37.26 11.69 20.90
CA GLY A 57 35.91 11.11 21.03
C GLY A 57 35.01 11.50 19.84
N GLU A 58 35.11 12.74 19.38
CA GLU A 58 34.43 13.26 18.19
C GLU A 58 34.80 12.48 16.92
N VAL A 59 36.06 12.04 16.81
CA VAL A 59 36.52 11.24 15.68
C VAL A 59 35.97 9.82 15.76
N ALA A 60 35.89 9.25 16.97
CA ALA A 60 35.34 7.92 17.17
C ALA A 60 33.85 7.88 16.82
N SER A 61 33.05 8.81 17.33
CA SER A 61 31.60 8.89 17.08
C SER A 61 31.29 9.16 15.61
N GLU A 62 32.05 10.05 14.94
CA GLU A 62 31.88 10.35 13.51
C GLU A 62 32.16 9.10 12.65
N ILE A 63 33.26 8.40 12.91
CA ILE A 63 33.63 7.19 12.17
C ILE A 63 32.60 6.09 12.37
N ALA A 64 32.09 5.91 13.59
CA ALA A 64 31.09 4.91 13.89
C ALA A 64 29.79 5.19 13.11
N ILE A 65 29.28 6.42 13.17
CA ILE A 65 28.06 6.84 12.44
C ILE A 65 28.25 6.70 10.93
N GLN A 66 29.38 7.15 10.38
CA GLN A 66 29.63 7.04 8.95
C GLN A 66 29.65 5.58 8.50
N THR A 67 30.36 4.73 9.23
CA THR A 67 30.48 3.30 8.91
C THR A 67 29.13 2.59 9.04
N LEU A 68 28.34 2.94 10.06
CA LEU A 68 26.97 2.44 10.21
C LEU A 68 26.14 2.79 8.98
N VAL A 69 26.08 4.06 8.56
CA VAL A 69 25.26 4.49 7.41
C VAL A 69 25.69 3.80 6.10
N GLU A 70 26.99 3.52 5.94
CA GLU A 70 27.51 2.85 4.76
C GLU A 70 27.07 1.38 4.67
N ASN A 71 26.96 0.69 5.82
CA ASN A 71 26.72 -0.76 5.94
C ASN A 71 25.32 -1.13 6.46
N ALA A 72 24.52 -0.16 6.90
CA ALA A 72 23.21 -0.40 7.49
C ALA A 72 22.22 -1.02 6.48
N PRO A 73 21.34 -1.93 6.95
CA PRO A 73 20.33 -2.54 6.10
C PRO A 73 19.25 -1.53 5.68
N ASP A 74 18.63 -1.79 4.53
CA ASP A 74 17.46 -1.04 4.04
C ASP A 74 16.14 -1.53 4.68
N THR A 75 16.18 -2.63 5.43
CA THR A 75 15.03 -3.27 6.09
C THR A 75 15.33 -3.53 7.55
N ALA A 76 14.28 -3.65 8.36
CA ALA A 76 14.37 -4.06 9.77
C ALA A 76 14.86 -5.52 9.89
N ASP A 77 16.19 -5.70 9.87
CA ASP A 77 16.90 -6.98 10.00
C ASP A 77 17.95 -6.83 11.12
N GLY A 78 17.71 -7.52 12.25
CA GLY A 78 18.58 -7.53 13.43
C GLY A 78 20.00 -7.97 13.14
N ASP A 79 20.18 -9.07 12.41
CA ASP A 79 21.49 -9.62 12.11
C ASP A 79 22.28 -8.70 11.18
N ALA A 80 21.61 -8.08 10.21
CA ALA A 80 22.24 -7.12 9.31
C ALA A 80 22.66 -5.83 10.04
N LEU A 81 21.81 -5.32 10.94
CA LEU A 81 22.16 -4.16 11.76
C LEU A 81 23.32 -4.49 12.71
N ALA A 82 23.30 -5.67 13.34
CA ALA A 82 24.39 -6.14 14.20
C ALA A 82 25.73 -6.18 13.45
N ARG A 83 25.75 -6.72 12.23
CA ARG A 83 26.95 -6.72 11.37
C ARG A 83 27.44 -5.31 11.06
N ALA A 84 26.54 -4.37 10.77
CA ALA A 84 26.91 -2.98 10.49
C ALA A 84 27.57 -2.32 11.72
N VAL A 85 27.05 -2.60 12.92
CA VAL A 85 27.64 -2.11 14.19
C VAL A 85 28.99 -2.75 14.48
N VAL A 86 29.16 -4.04 14.22
CA VAL A 86 30.46 -4.72 14.35
C VAL A 86 31.50 -4.13 13.38
N GLU A 87 31.10 -3.79 12.16
CA GLU A 87 32.01 -3.09 11.24
C GLU A 87 32.33 -1.66 11.68
N ALA A 88 31.37 -0.94 12.27
CA ALA A 88 31.64 0.35 12.89
C ALA A 88 32.67 0.23 14.03
N ASN A 89 32.55 -0.78 14.90
CA ASN A 89 33.55 -1.08 15.94
C ASN A 89 34.96 -1.27 15.33
N ARG A 90 35.06 -2.12 14.32
CA ARG A 90 36.32 -2.39 13.61
C ARG A 90 36.89 -1.15 12.95
N ALA A 91 36.05 -0.28 12.39
CA ALA A 91 36.47 0.95 11.75
C ALA A 91 37.06 1.95 12.76
N VAL A 92 36.46 2.09 13.94
CA VAL A 92 37.00 2.93 15.04
C VAL A 92 38.36 2.39 15.49
N ILE A 93 38.49 1.08 15.73
CA ILE A 93 39.77 0.46 16.14
C ILE A 93 40.87 0.70 15.08
N ARG A 94 40.56 0.47 13.79
CA ARG A 94 41.52 0.71 12.70
C ARG A 94 41.92 2.17 12.61
N ALA A 95 40.98 3.10 12.78
CA ALA A 95 41.26 4.52 12.71
C ALA A 95 42.25 5.02 13.78
N ALA A 96 42.20 4.45 14.99
CA ALA A 96 43.17 4.73 16.05
C ALA A 96 44.58 4.19 15.71
N VAL A 97 44.66 3.06 14.99
CA VAL A 97 45.93 2.47 14.53
C VAL A 97 46.52 3.26 13.35
N ASP A 98 45.66 3.73 12.44
CA ASP A 98 46.04 4.48 11.24
C ASP A 98 46.37 5.97 11.53
N GLY A 99 46.29 6.39 12.80
CA GLY A 99 46.61 7.76 13.23
C GLY A 99 45.55 8.81 12.89
N ARG A 100 44.34 8.39 12.50
CA ARG A 100 43.19 9.31 12.29
C ARG A 100 42.58 9.78 13.61
N GLY A 101 42.77 9.02 14.68
CA GLY A 101 42.40 9.39 16.04
C GLY A 101 43.49 8.99 17.03
N LYS A 102 43.14 8.73 18.29
CA LYS A 102 44.10 8.35 19.33
C LYS A 102 43.80 6.97 19.92
N GLN A 103 44.83 6.33 20.44
CA GLN A 103 44.68 5.10 21.22
C GLN A 103 43.78 5.37 22.43
N GLY A 104 42.80 4.50 22.65
CA GLY A 104 41.81 4.65 23.70
C GLY A 104 40.58 5.48 23.34
N MET A 105 40.46 6.00 22.11
CA MET A 105 39.21 6.60 21.65
C MET A 105 38.12 5.54 21.55
N GLY A 106 36.90 5.91 21.92
CA GLY A 106 35.74 5.05 21.83
C GLY A 106 34.46 5.84 21.65
N THR A 107 33.36 5.14 21.45
CA THR A 107 32.05 5.76 21.35
C THR A 107 30.96 4.76 21.71
N THR A 108 29.84 5.27 22.24
CA THR A 108 28.59 4.50 22.28
C THR A 108 27.98 4.41 20.88
N MET A 109 26.97 3.58 20.73
CA MET A 109 26.07 3.60 19.58
C MET A 109 24.69 3.05 19.95
N THR A 110 23.67 3.89 19.81
CA THR A 110 22.27 3.50 19.79
C THR A 110 21.74 3.73 18.38
N ALA A 111 21.54 2.64 17.62
CA ALA A 111 21.06 2.69 16.24
C ALA A 111 19.67 2.07 16.12
N ALA A 112 18.83 2.63 15.26
CA ALA A 112 17.50 2.14 14.95
C ALA A 112 17.27 2.06 13.43
N VAL A 113 16.63 0.99 12.99
CA VAL A 113 16.12 0.84 11.63
C VAL A 113 14.60 0.74 11.69
N VAL A 114 13.93 1.71 11.08
CA VAL A 114 12.46 1.79 11.02
C VAL A 114 12.01 1.45 9.60
N ASP A 115 11.42 0.27 9.44
CA ASP A 115 10.91 -0.26 8.17
C ASP A 115 9.40 -0.52 8.29
N GLY A 116 8.61 0.50 7.94
CA GLY A 116 7.17 0.50 8.12
C GLY A 116 6.80 0.39 9.60
N VAL A 117 6.18 -0.72 9.98
CA VAL A 117 5.81 -1.04 11.37
C VAL A 117 6.86 -1.89 12.09
N ARG A 118 8.00 -2.19 11.48
CA ARG A 118 9.06 -2.96 12.14
C ARG A 118 10.17 -2.03 12.61
N LEU A 119 10.59 -2.23 13.85
CA LEU A 119 11.72 -1.54 14.46
C LEU A 119 12.75 -2.56 14.92
N VAL A 120 14.00 -2.32 14.54
CA VAL A 120 15.17 -2.99 15.11
C VAL A 120 16.05 -1.92 15.74
N VAL A 121 16.42 -2.11 17.00
CA VAL A 121 17.39 -1.27 17.72
C VAL A 121 18.65 -2.08 18.01
N ALA A 122 19.81 -1.48 17.79
CA ALA A 122 21.10 -2.01 18.20
C ALA A 122 21.77 -1.07 19.21
N GLN A 123 22.25 -1.62 20.31
CA GLN A 123 22.77 -0.86 21.44
C GLN A 123 24.19 -1.30 21.83
N VAL A 124 25.09 -0.34 21.97
CA VAL A 124 26.38 -0.47 22.65
C VAL A 124 26.65 0.80 23.46
N GLY A 125 26.67 0.71 24.79
CA GLY A 125 26.94 1.83 25.68
C GLY A 125 25.73 2.18 26.51
N ASP A 126 25.66 3.41 26.99
CA ASP A 126 24.64 3.94 27.91
C ASP A 126 23.80 5.09 27.32
N SER A 127 24.01 5.43 26.04
CA SER A 127 22.97 6.13 25.25
C SER A 127 21.69 5.28 25.19
N ARG A 128 20.53 5.89 24.98
CA ARG A 128 19.24 5.20 25.19
C ARG A 128 18.27 5.34 24.03
N ALA A 129 17.47 4.29 23.84
CA ALA A 129 16.26 4.33 23.02
C ALA A 129 15.00 4.19 23.90
N TYR A 130 13.98 5.00 23.63
CA TYR A 130 12.68 4.96 24.27
C TYR A 130 11.55 4.88 23.25
N LEU A 131 10.52 4.09 23.54
CA LEU A 131 9.27 4.04 22.78
C LEU A 131 8.17 4.72 23.59
N LEU A 132 7.55 5.74 23.02
CA LEU A 132 6.28 6.27 23.49
C LEU A 132 5.15 5.56 22.74
N HIS A 133 4.39 4.75 23.47
CA HIS A 133 3.23 4.02 22.96
C HIS A 133 1.98 4.40 23.75
N ARG A 134 0.96 4.93 23.07
CA ARG A 134 -0.32 5.36 23.68
C ARG A 134 -0.14 6.24 24.93
N GLY A 135 0.86 7.12 24.90
CA GLY A 135 1.16 8.07 25.97
C GLY A 135 2.04 7.52 27.12
N ASN A 136 2.43 6.24 27.07
CA ASN A 136 3.36 5.65 28.04
C ASN A 136 4.75 5.53 27.42
N LEU A 137 5.75 6.05 28.11
CA LEU A 137 7.15 5.97 27.72
C LEU A 137 7.76 4.70 28.30
N GLN A 138 8.41 3.91 27.44
CA GLN A 138 9.15 2.72 27.83
C GLN A 138 10.58 2.82 27.33
N ARG A 139 11.54 2.65 28.23
CA ARG A 139 12.95 2.46 27.85
C ARG A 139 13.10 1.09 27.17
N ILE A 140 13.63 1.09 25.95
CA ILE A 140 13.88 -0.13 25.16
C ILE A 140 15.21 -0.76 25.58
N THR A 141 16.24 0.09 25.66
CA THR A 141 17.63 -0.35 25.82
C THR A 141 18.03 -0.49 27.29
N ARG A 142 18.89 -1.46 27.57
CA ARG A 142 19.64 -1.55 28.83
C ARG A 142 20.98 -0.83 28.67
N ASP A 143 21.33 0.03 29.63
CA ASP A 143 22.63 0.69 29.63
C ASP A 143 23.74 -0.34 29.87
N HIS A 144 24.84 -0.23 29.13
CA HIS A 144 26.08 -0.95 29.40
C HIS A 144 26.96 -0.12 30.33
N SER A 145 26.53 0.03 31.58
CA SER A 145 27.23 0.79 32.62
C SER A 145 27.34 0.01 33.92
N LEU A 146 28.34 0.35 34.74
CA LEU A 146 28.59 -0.30 36.02
C LEU A 146 27.38 -0.17 36.95
N VAL A 147 26.76 1.01 36.97
CA VAL A 147 25.58 1.26 37.80
C VAL A 147 24.36 0.47 37.33
N ALA A 148 24.19 0.25 36.03
CA ALA A 148 23.14 -0.61 35.51
C ALA A 148 23.34 -2.07 35.93
N ASP A 149 24.59 -2.56 35.88
CA ASP A 149 24.94 -3.90 36.36
C ASP A 149 24.68 -4.05 37.88
N MET A 150 24.99 -3.02 38.69
CA MET A 150 24.72 -3.00 40.14
C MET A 150 23.22 -2.97 40.47
N VAL A 151 22.42 -2.22 39.70
CA VAL A 151 20.95 -2.20 39.85
C VAL A 151 20.37 -3.59 39.57
N GLU A 152 20.80 -4.24 38.49
CA GLU A 152 20.32 -5.57 38.13
C GLU A 152 20.72 -6.64 39.16
N ALA A 153 21.91 -6.50 39.77
CA ALA A 153 22.35 -7.34 40.87
C ALA A 153 21.60 -7.08 42.20
N GLY A 154 20.75 -6.03 42.25
CA GLY A 154 20.02 -5.62 43.46
C GLY A 154 20.92 -4.96 44.52
N GLU A 155 22.11 -4.49 44.14
CA GLU A 155 23.05 -3.84 45.05
C GLU A 155 22.65 -2.38 45.33
N ILE A 156 22.05 -1.72 44.35
CA ILE A 156 21.55 -0.35 44.46
C ILE A 156 20.19 -0.20 43.76
N THR A 157 19.41 0.81 44.15
CA THR A 157 18.16 1.20 43.47
C THR A 157 18.43 2.11 42.26
N GLU A 158 17.47 2.28 41.34
CA GLU A 158 17.61 3.20 40.20
C GLU A 158 17.86 4.66 40.64
N GLU A 159 17.25 5.09 41.73
CA GLU A 159 17.45 6.44 42.29
C GLU A 159 18.88 6.63 42.81
N GLN A 160 19.45 5.59 43.43
CA GLN A 160 20.84 5.58 43.87
C GLN A 160 21.81 5.58 42.69
N ALA A 161 21.50 4.85 41.61
CA ALA A 161 22.31 4.81 40.40
C ALA A 161 22.49 6.20 39.78
N ARG A 162 21.45 7.04 39.75
CA ARG A 162 21.49 8.40 39.18
C ARG A 162 22.51 9.32 39.86
N VAL A 163 22.72 9.16 41.16
CA VAL A 163 23.66 10.00 41.94
C VAL A 163 24.97 9.28 42.27
N HIS A 164 25.15 8.05 41.79
CA HIS A 164 26.31 7.24 42.13
C HIS A 164 27.62 7.88 41.62
N PRO A 165 28.72 7.83 42.39
CA PRO A 165 30.01 8.40 41.97
C PRO A 165 30.57 7.78 40.69
N GLN A 166 30.20 6.53 40.40
CA GLN A 166 30.65 5.78 39.22
C GLN A 166 29.58 5.68 38.12
N ARG A 167 28.58 6.59 38.11
CA ARG A 167 27.49 6.55 37.11
C ARG A 167 27.95 6.67 35.66
N SER A 168 29.06 7.35 35.42
CA SER A 168 29.66 7.54 34.08
C SER A 168 30.60 6.40 33.66
N VAL A 169 30.72 5.34 34.45
CA VAL A 169 31.58 4.19 34.11
C VAL A 169 30.81 3.23 33.22
N ILE A 170 31.13 3.24 31.93
CA ILE A 170 30.57 2.29 30.97
C ILE A 170 31.32 0.95 30.96
N THR A 171 30.62 -0.14 30.67
CA THR A 171 31.18 -1.50 30.58
C THR A 171 31.36 -1.97 29.15
N ARG A 172 30.72 -1.32 28.16
CA ARG A 172 30.92 -1.61 26.72
C ARG A 172 30.88 -0.34 25.88
N ALA A 173 31.87 -0.19 25.01
CA ALA A 173 31.92 0.83 23.95
C ALA A 173 32.54 0.27 22.68
N LEU A 174 32.25 0.93 21.56
CA LEU A 174 32.97 0.71 20.30
C LEU A 174 34.37 1.32 20.40
N GLY A 175 35.35 0.70 19.73
CA GLY A 175 36.74 1.15 19.76
C GLY A 175 37.61 0.48 20.82
N SER A 176 37.02 -0.13 21.86
CA SER A 176 37.76 -0.71 22.98
C SER A 176 38.10 -2.20 22.81
N ASP A 177 37.11 -3.05 22.51
CA ASP A 177 37.31 -4.50 22.26
C ASP A 177 36.81 -4.86 20.85
N PRO A 178 37.64 -5.45 19.96
CA PRO A 178 37.22 -5.90 18.63
C PRO A 178 36.12 -6.97 18.62
N ARG A 179 35.85 -7.60 19.77
CA ARG A 179 34.81 -8.63 19.96
C ARG A 179 33.50 -8.06 20.50
N THR A 180 33.41 -6.75 20.73
CA THR A 180 32.18 -6.10 21.18
C THR A 180 31.04 -6.41 20.21
N LEU A 181 29.94 -6.94 20.75
CA LEU A 181 28.70 -7.21 20.03
C LEU A 181 27.61 -6.26 20.56
N PRO A 182 26.71 -5.79 19.68
CA PRO A 182 25.54 -5.02 20.10
C PRO A 182 24.46 -5.92 20.70
N ASP A 183 23.70 -5.36 21.64
CA ASP A 183 22.41 -5.91 22.03
C ASP A 183 21.37 -5.52 20.97
N ILE A 184 20.57 -6.48 20.50
CA ILE A 184 19.55 -6.27 19.46
C ILE A 184 18.15 -6.40 20.06
N TYR A 185 17.30 -5.42 19.78
CA TYR A 185 15.91 -5.38 20.20
C TYR A 185 15.01 -5.27 18.98
N GLU A 186 14.09 -6.21 18.80
CA GLU A 186 13.15 -6.23 17.68
C GLU A 186 11.72 -6.03 18.19
N MET A 187 10.96 -5.16 17.54
CA MET A 187 9.57 -4.88 17.91
C MET A 187 8.72 -4.47 16.71
N THR A 188 7.41 -4.59 16.90
CA THR A 188 6.40 -4.07 15.97
C THR A 188 5.80 -2.81 16.54
N LEU A 189 5.84 -1.74 15.76
CA LEU A 189 5.31 -0.42 16.05
C LEU A 189 3.84 -0.32 15.62
N GLU A 190 3.08 0.49 16.34
CA GLU A 190 1.75 0.92 15.95
C GLU A 190 1.75 2.36 15.42
N GLY A 191 0.66 2.72 14.74
CA GLY A 191 0.48 4.09 14.28
C GLY A 191 0.34 5.08 15.43
N GLY A 192 1.12 6.15 15.37
CA GLY A 192 1.18 7.14 16.44
C GLY A 192 2.23 6.84 17.51
N ASP A 193 2.97 5.75 17.38
CA ASP A 193 4.15 5.51 18.20
C ASP A 193 5.24 6.53 17.89
N ARG A 194 6.05 6.82 18.91
CA ARG A 194 7.19 7.74 18.78
C ARG A 194 8.43 7.13 19.41
N LEU A 195 9.50 7.10 18.65
CA LEU A 195 10.80 6.64 19.09
C LEU A 195 11.68 7.85 19.44
N LEU A 196 12.37 7.79 20.58
CA LEU A 196 13.42 8.73 20.97
C LEU A 196 14.74 7.97 21.08
N LEU A 197 15.77 8.44 20.39
CA LEU A 197 17.17 8.06 20.64
C LEU A 197 17.87 9.25 21.29
N CYS A 198 18.69 9.03 22.31
CA CYS A 198 19.40 10.10 22.99
C CYS A 198 20.74 9.67 23.61
N SER A 199 21.67 10.61 23.75
CA SER A 199 22.89 10.44 24.53
C SER A 199 22.61 10.53 26.03
N ASP A 200 23.60 10.18 26.85
CA ASP A 200 23.45 10.19 28.31
C ASP A 200 23.27 11.63 28.84
N GLY A 201 23.78 12.65 28.14
CA GLY A 201 23.61 14.06 28.48
C GLY A 201 22.16 14.53 28.45
N LEU A 202 21.26 13.80 27.78
CA LEU A 202 19.82 13.99 27.96
C LEU A 202 19.33 13.24 29.21
N SER A 203 19.49 11.92 29.22
CA SER A 203 18.84 11.03 30.21
C SER A 203 19.38 11.13 31.64
N SER A 204 20.57 11.70 31.80
CA SER A 204 21.18 12.03 33.10
C SER A 204 20.69 13.36 33.66
N MET A 205 20.24 14.29 32.81
CA MET A 205 19.84 15.65 33.19
C MET A 205 18.34 15.78 33.44
N ILE A 206 17.52 15.03 32.72
CA ILE A 206 16.06 15.04 32.84
C ILE A 206 15.51 13.65 33.16
N GLU A 207 14.46 13.60 33.98
CA GLU A 207 13.81 12.34 34.36
C GLU A 207 12.89 11.83 33.25
N ASP A 208 12.64 10.52 33.27
CA ASP A 208 11.84 9.83 32.25
C ASP A 208 10.39 10.38 32.19
N ASP A 209 9.83 10.83 33.31
CA ASP A 209 8.51 11.47 33.38
C ASP A 209 8.48 12.83 32.64
N ASP A 210 9.57 13.60 32.72
CA ASP A 210 9.70 14.86 31.99
C ASP A 210 9.87 14.62 30.49
N ILE A 211 10.67 13.61 30.12
CA ILE A 211 10.81 13.15 28.73
C ILE A 211 9.43 12.76 28.19
N GLN A 212 8.68 11.93 28.92
CA GLN A 212 7.34 11.51 28.54
C GLN A 212 6.40 12.71 28.36
N SER A 213 6.39 13.64 29.31
CA SER A 213 5.56 14.85 29.26
C SER A 213 5.83 15.68 27.99
N VAL A 214 7.10 15.85 27.62
CA VAL A 214 7.49 16.58 26.40
C VAL A 214 7.02 15.84 25.15
N LEU A 215 7.27 14.53 25.07
CA LEU A 215 6.92 13.70 23.92
C LEU A 215 5.40 13.56 23.74
N VAL A 216 4.60 13.58 24.81
CA VAL A 216 3.13 13.50 24.73
C VAL A 216 2.51 14.83 24.30
N ARG A 217 3.01 15.97 24.79
CA ARG A 217 2.36 17.29 24.63
C ARG A 217 2.61 17.98 23.29
N ARG A 218 3.50 17.45 22.45
CA ARG A 218 4.02 18.14 21.27
C ARG A 218 3.89 17.25 20.05
N CYS A 219 3.20 17.71 19.02
CA CYS A 219 3.01 16.91 17.80
C CYS A 219 4.25 16.93 16.90
N ASP A 220 4.95 18.05 16.78
CA ASP A 220 6.11 18.17 15.88
C ASP A 220 7.37 17.52 16.49
N PRO A 221 7.96 16.50 15.83
CA PRO A 221 9.15 15.82 16.34
C PRO A 221 10.38 16.73 16.42
N GLN A 222 10.52 17.74 15.53
CA GLN A 222 11.64 18.70 15.61
C GLN A 222 11.51 19.61 16.83
N LEU A 223 10.30 20.11 17.10
CA LEU A 223 10.03 20.86 18.32
C LEU A 223 10.27 20.02 19.57
N CYS A 224 9.94 18.73 19.56
CA CYS A 224 10.24 17.81 20.67
C CYS A 224 11.74 17.73 20.93
N ALA A 225 12.54 17.45 19.89
CA ALA A 225 14.00 17.37 20.01
C ALA A 225 14.58 18.70 20.53
N ASN A 226 14.09 19.83 20.04
CA ASN A 226 14.52 21.15 20.50
C ASN A 226 14.21 21.39 21.98
N ILE A 227 13.01 21.04 22.44
CA ILE A 227 12.60 21.20 23.84
C ILE A 227 13.41 20.28 24.75
N LEU A 228 13.53 19.00 24.40
CA LEU A 228 14.28 18.01 25.20
C LEU A 228 15.72 18.48 25.45
N VAL A 229 16.42 18.89 24.40
CA VAL A 229 17.80 19.41 24.52
C VAL A 229 17.84 20.70 25.35
N ASN A 230 16.88 21.62 25.16
CA ASN A 230 16.82 22.85 25.96
C ASN A 230 16.56 22.57 27.45
N GLU A 231 15.70 21.62 27.80
CA GLU A 231 15.44 21.27 29.20
C GLU A 231 16.67 20.63 29.85
N ALA A 232 17.40 19.76 29.14
CA ALA A 232 18.66 19.22 29.65
C ALA A 232 19.75 20.29 29.85
N ILE A 233 19.86 21.26 28.93
CA ILE A 233 20.77 22.41 29.09
C ILE A 233 20.37 23.25 30.32
N LYS A 234 19.07 23.52 30.51
CA LYS A 234 18.58 24.26 31.69
C LYS A 234 18.81 23.53 33.00
N ALA A 235 18.74 22.19 33.00
CA ALA A 235 18.99 21.36 34.17
C ALA A 235 20.47 21.30 34.58
N GLY A 236 21.39 21.79 33.72
CA GLY A 236 22.80 21.98 34.04
C GLY A 236 23.71 21.89 32.82
N GLY A 237 23.32 21.09 31.81
CA GLY A 237 24.10 20.94 30.57
C GLY A 237 25.56 20.51 30.82
N PHE A 238 25.78 19.54 31.72
CA PHE A 238 27.11 19.10 32.11
C PHE A 238 27.84 18.29 31.04
N ASP A 239 27.09 17.76 30.07
CA ASP A 239 27.61 16.98 28.95
C ASP A 239 27.05 17.47 27.60
N ASN A 240 27.59 16.91 26.52
CA ASN A 240 26.99 16.99 25.20
C ASN A 240 25.59 16.37 25.22
N VAL A 241 24.64 16.99 24.53
CA VAL A 241 23.25 16.55 24.56
C VAL A 241 22.74 16.34 23.15
N THR A 242 22.37 15.11 22.85
CA THR A 242 21.85 14.72 21.54
C THR A 242 20.54 13.97 21.65
N ALA A 243 19.58 14.33 20.81
CA ALA A 243 18.26 13.70 20.72
C ALA A 243 17.80 13.56 19.27
N VAL A 244 17.25 12.40 18.93
CA VAL A 244 16.58 12.10 17.66
C VAL A 244 15.18 11.56 17.98
N VAL A 245 14.15 12.26 17.50
CA VAL A 245 12.73 11.91 17.69
C VAL A 245 12.16 11.46 16.35
N ILE A 246 11.48 10.33 16.31
CA ILE A 246 10.97 9.69 15.09
C ILE A 246 9.50 9.31 15.30
N ASP A 247 8.64 9.83 14.44
CA ASP A 247 7.20 9.60 14.47
C ASP A 247 6.81 8.48 13.51
N VAL A 248 6.22 7.42 14.07
CA VAL A 248 5.74 6.28 13.31
C VAL A 248 4.36 6.59 12.76
N LYS A 249 4.29 6.84 11.45
CA LYS A 249 3.01 7.02 10.77
C LYS A 249 2.26 5.70 10.71
N GLY A 250 1.06 5.70 11.28
CA GLY A 250 0.18 4.55 11.27
C GLY A 250 -0.22 4.10 9.88
N ASP A 251 -0.16 2.79 9.68
CA ASP A 251 -0.68 2.11 8.50
C ASP A 251 -2.20 2.25 8.33
N GLU A 252 -2.95 2.83 9.28
CA GLU A 252 -4.40 3.06 9.13
C GLU A 252 -4.71 3.99 7.95
N GLU A 253 -4.03 5.12 7.82
CA GLU A 253 -4.25 6.01 6.68
C GLU A 253 -3.88 5.33 5.35
N THR A 254 -2.81 4.55 5.35
CA THR A 254 -2.28 3.86 4.16
C THR A 254 -3.13 2.65 3.77
N ARG A 255 -3.64 1.89 4.73
CA ARG A 255 -4.62 0.79 4.54
C ARG A 255 -5.96 1.33 4.07
N VAL A 256 -6.48 2.41 4.67
CA VAL A 256 -7.75 3.02 4.23
C VAL A 256 -7.62 3.57 2.81
N LYS A 257 -6.51 4.24 2.46
CA LYS A 257 -6.24 4.72 1.10
C LYS A 257 -6.13 3.56 0.10
N LYS A 258 -5.40 2.47 0.42
CA LYS A 258 -5.27 1.28 -0.44
C LYS A 258 -6.59 0.49 -0.58
N ALA A 259 -7.36 0.35 0.50
CA ALA A 259 -8.65 -0.32 0.49
C ALA A 259 -9.69 0.46 -0.34
N ARG A 260 -9.72 1.78 -0.21
CA ARG A 260 -10.59 2.68 -0.99
C ARG A 260 -10.21 2.71 -2.47
N PHE A 261 -8.94 2.52 -2.80
CA PHE A 261 -8.48 2.38 -4.18
C PHE A 261 -8.90 1.02 -4.78
N ARG A 262 -8.70 -0.09 -4.05
CA ARG A 262 -9.14 -1.43 -4.50
C ARG A 262 -10.66 -1.51 -4.67
N SER A 263 -11.44 -0.86 -3.82
CA SER A 263 -12.91 -0.83 -3.96
C SER A 263 -13.38 -0.02 -5.17
N ARG A 264 -12.71 1.10 -5.50
CA ARG A 264 -13.02 1.89 -6.71
C ARG A 264 -12.65 1.15 -7.98
N THR A 265 -11.48 0.53 -8.06
CA THR A 265 -11.08 -0.24 -9.25
C THR A 265 -11.96 -1.48 -9.45
N GLY A 266 -12.31 -2.18 -8.37
CA GLY A 266 -13.26 -3.31 -8.42
C GLY A 266 -14.66 -2.89 -8.87
N ALA A 267 -15.17 -1.74 -8.39
CA ALA A 267 -16.46 -1.21 -8.82
C ALA A 267 -16.48 -0.81 -10.31
N ILE A 268 -15.40 -0.21 -10.82
CA ILE A 268 -15.28 0.14 -12.25
C ILE A 268 -15.25 -1.11 -13.12
N ILE A 269 -14.47 -2.13 -12.75
CA ILE A 269 -14.41 -3.39 -13.49
C ILE A 269 -15.77 -4.10 -13.47
N GLY A 270 -16.44 -4.12 -12.31
CA GLY A 270 -17.79 -4.68 -12.19
C GLY A 270 -18.81 -3.96 -13.05
N ALA A 271 -18.78 -2.62 -13.09
CA ALA A 271 -19.67 -1.82 -13.93
C ALA A 271 -19.43 -2.04 -15.44
N LEU A 272 -18.16 -2.14 -15.85
CA LEU A 272 -17.80 -2.44 -17.25
C LEU A 272 -18.22 -3.85 -17.66
N ALA A 273 -18.06 -4.85 -16.77
CA ALA A 273 -18.52 -6.21 -17.02
C ALA A 273 -20.05 -6.28 -17.16
N LEU A 274 -20.79 -5.58 -16.30
CA LEU A 274 -22.25 -5.49 -16.40
C LEU A 274 -22.69 -4.83 -17.72
N LEU A 275 -22.04 -3.73 -18.11
CA LEU A 275 -22.31 -3.07 -19.39
C LEU A 275 -22.01 -3.99 -20.58
N ALA A 276 -20.93 -4.78 -20.54
CA ALA A 276 -20.62 -5.74 -21.58
C ALA A 276 -21.69 -6.84 -21.69
N VAL A 277 -22.20 -7.34 -20.56
CA VAL A 277 -23.29 -8.32 -20.54
C VAL A 277 -24.59 -7.71 -21.09
N LEU A 278 -24.93 -6.48 -20.71
CA LEU A 278 -26.10 -5.76 -21.23
C LEU A 278 -25.98 -5.49 -22.74
N ALA A 279 -24.79 -5.12 -23.22
CA ALA A 279 -24.54 -4.92 -24.64
C ALA A 279 -24.64 -6.24 -25.43
N ALA A 280 -24.07 -7.34 -24.91
CA ALA A 280 -24.13 -8.65 -25.54
C ALA A 280 -25.58 -9.19 -25.60
N THR A 281 -26.35 -9.01 -24.53
CA THR A 281 -27.77 -9.41 -24.49
C THR A 281 -28.65 -8.57 -25.40
N ALA A 282 -28.44 -7.24 -25.44
CA ALA A 282 -29.13 -6.37 -26.39
C ALA A 282 -28.78 -6.70 -27.85
N PHE A 283 -27.50 -6.93 -28.15
CA PHE A 283 -27.04 -7.31 -29.49
C PHE A 283 -27.59 -8.68 -29.92
N GLY A 284 -27.55 -9.69 -29.04
CA GLY A 284 -28.15 -10.99 -29.31
C GLY A 284 -29.65 -10.92 -29.55
N SER A 285 -30.37 -10.11 -28.76
CA SER A 285 -31.81 -9.89 -28.94
C SER A 285 -32.10 -9.19 -30.27
N TYR A 286 -31.34 -8.15 -30.62
CA TYR A 286 -31.47 -7.44 -31.90
C TYR A 286 -31.20 -8.35 -33.10
N ALA A 287 -30.14 -9.17 -33.04
CA ALA A 287 -29.81 -10.12 -34.10
C ALA A 287 -30.93 -11.15 -34.30
N TYR A 288 -31.48 -11.70 -33.21
CA TYR A 288 -32.59 -12.65 -33.28
C TYR A 288 -33.85 -12.03 -33.91
N LEU A 289 -34.24 -10.83 -33.47
CA LEU A 289 -35.40 -10.12 -34.00
C LEU A 289 -35.28 -9.82 -35.50
N ASN A 290 -34.06 -9.60 -36.00
CA ASN A 290 -33.80 -9.39 -37.42
C ASN A 290 -33.85 -10.67 -38.28
N HIS A 291 -33.83 -11.86 -37.66
CA HIS A 291 -33.97 -13.13 -38.36
C HIS A 291 -35.42 -13.56 -38.49
N VAL A 292 -36.23 -13.36 -37.45
CA VAL A 292 -37.64 -13.79 -37.41
C VAL A 292 -38.47 -13.00 -38.42
N ALA A 293 -39.39 -13.70 -39.09
CA ALA A 293 -40.37 -13.09 -39.97
C ALA A 293 -41.79 -13.57 -39.64
N PHE A 294 -42.78 -12.87 -40.17
CA PHE A 294 -44.16 -13.30 -40.07
C PHE A 294 -44.96 -12.84 -41.30
N LEU A 295 -46.00 -13.60 -41.61
CA LEU A 295 -46.89 -13.38 -42.75
C LEU A 295 -48.17 -12.70 -42.27
N THR A 296 -48.60 -11.65 -42.96
CA THR A 296 -49.91 -11.00 -42.76
C THR A 296 -50.60 -10.76 -44.08
N VAL A 297 -51.84 -10.30 -44.03
CA VAL A 297 -52.60 -9.86 -45.21
C VAL A 297 -52.68 -8.33 -45.24
N ASP A 298 -52.43 -7.72 -46.39
CA ASP A 298 -52.58 -6.28 -46.59
C ASP A 298 -54.02 -5.87 -46.96
N SER A 299 -54.27 -4.57 -47.09
CA SER A 299 -55.60 -4.03 -47.44
C SER A 299 -56.13 -4.46 -48.81
N ASN A 300 -55.29 -5.08 -49.66
CA ASN A 300 -55.66 -5.59 -50.98
C ASN A 300 -55.83 -7.12 -50.98
N ASN A 301 -55.95 -7.74 -49.80
CA ASN A 301 -56.00 -9.18 -49.58
C ASN A 301 -54.74 -9.95 -50.03
N GLU A 302 -53.60 -9.26 -50.15
CA GLU A 302 -52.32 -9.85 -50.55
C GLU A 302 -51.51 -10.32 -49.34
N ILE A 303 -50.90 -11.51 -49.43
CA ILE A 303 -49.98 -12.00 -48.41
C ILE A 303 -48.68 -11.18 -48.48
N VAL A 304 -48.26 -10.64 -47.34
CA VAL A 304 -47.03 -9.85 -47.21
C VAL A 304 -46.12 -10.46 -46.16
N VAL A 305 -44.81 -10.39 -46.40
CA VAL A 305 -43.79 -10.85 -45.47
C VAL A 305 -43.27 -9.65 -44.70
N ASN A 306 -43.37 -9.72 -43.38
CA ASN A 306 -42.81 -8.72 -42.48
C ASN A 306 -41.63 -9.31 -41.72
N ARG A 307 -40.60 -8.50 -41.50
CA ARG A 307 -39.43 -8.86 -40.70
C ARG A 307 -39.56 -8.27 -39.30
N GLY A 308 -39.35 -9.07 -38.27
CA GLY A 308 -39.48 -8.67 -36.86
C GLY A 308 -40.61 -9.38 -36.12
N LEU A 309 -41.03 -8.82 -34.98
CA LEU A 309 -42.13 -9.36 -34.18
C LEU A 309 -43.42 -8.56 -34.44
N PRO A 310 -44.58 -9.24 -34.54
CA PRO A 310 -45.86 -8.54 -34.68
C PRO A 310 -46.19 -7.78 -33.39
N GLY A 311 -46.51 -6.49 -33.55
CA GLY A 311 -46.94 -5.60 -32.47
C GLY A 311 -46.13 -4.32 -32.33
N GLU A 312 -46.30 -3.67 -31.19
CA GLU A 312 -45.66 -2.41 -30.84
C GLU A 312 -45.16 -2.50 -29.38
N VAL A 313 -43.94 -2.03 -29.15
CA VAL A 313 -43.34 -2.01 -27.82
C VAL A 313 -42.90 -0.57 -27.52
N PHE A 314 -43.44 0.03 -26.46
CA PHE A 314 -43.18 1.41 -26.06
C PHE A 314 -43.38 2.48 -27.15
N GLY A 315 -44.37 2.31 -28.04
CA GLY A 315 -44.64 3.30 -29.08
C GLY A 315 -43.84 3.10 -30.38
N ILE A 316 -43.04 2.03 -30.47
CA ILE A 316 -42.17 1.73 -31.60
C ILE A 316 -42.63 0.41 -32.24
N GLN A 317 -42.96 0.46 -33.54
CA GLN A 317 -43.30 -0.74 -34.32
C GLN A 317 -42.11 -1.70 -34.31
N THR A 318 -42.35 -2.95 -33.92
CA THR A 318 -41.30 -3.98 -33.78
C THR A 318 -41.07 -4.79 -35.04
N TYR A 319 -41.59 -4.31 -36.17
CA TYR A 319 -41.45 -4.95 -37.47
C TYR A 319 -41.37 -3.92 -38.60
N THR A 320 -40.83 -4.38 -39.71
CA THR A 320 -40.80 -3.63 -40.97
C THR A 320 -41.33 -4.52 -42.08
N LEU A 321 -42.07 -3.95 -43.02
CA LEU A 321 -42.46 -4.66 -44.24
C LEU A 321 -41.18 -5.04 -45.02
N ASP A 322 -40.98 -6.32 -45.28
CA ASP A 322 -39.84 -6.82 -46.06
C ASP A 322 -40.18 -6.72 -47.55
N HIS A 323 -41.19 -7.48 -47.99
CA HIS A 323 -41.71 -7.41 -49.35
C HIS A 323 -43.15 -7.96 -49.45
N LYS A 324 -43.82 -7.65 -50.57
CA LYS A 324 -45.14 -8.18 -50.92
C LYS A 324 -44.99 -9.39 -51.85
N THR A 325 -45.76 -10.45 -51.61
CA THR A 325 -45.54 -11.74 -52.31
C THR A 325 -46.22 -11.84 -53.68
N GLY A 326 -47.08 -10.88 -54.03
CA GLY A 326 -47.91 -10.89 -55.23
C GLY A 326 -49.08 -11.88 -55.17
N VAL A 327 -49.31 -12.55 -54.03
CA VAL A 327 -50.29 -13.64 -53.90
C VAL A 327 -51.49 -13.20 -53.10
N LYS A 328 -52.68 -13.27 -53.69
CA LYS A 328 -53.92 -12.99 -52.96
C LYS A 328 -54.39 -14.22 -52.22
N THR A 329 -54.94 -13.97 -51.04
CA THR A 329 -55.61 -15.01 -50.23
C THR A 329 -56.79 -15.65 -50.94
N SER A 330 -57.44 -14.94 -51.87
CA SER A 330 -58.52 -15.48 -52.72
C SER A 330 -58.05 -16.45 -53.80
N ASP A 331 -56.77 -16.41 -54.15
CA ASP A 331 -56.21 -17.21 -55.25
C ASP A 331 -55.68 -18.57 -54.75
N LEU A 332 -55.59 -18.73 -53.42
CA LEU A 332 -55.14 -19.91 -52.71
C LEU A 332 -56.34 -20.53 -51.97
N ASP A 333 -56.55 -21.85 -52.08
CA ASP A 333 -57.58 -22.57 -51.31
C ASP A 333 -57.06 -22.90 -49.89
N LEU A 334 -56.87 -21.85 -49.08
CA LEU A 334 -56.33 -21.99 -47.72
C LEU A 334 -57.44 -22.35 -46.72
N PRO A 335 -57.20 -23.29 -45.79
CA PRO A 335 -58.12 -23.57 -44.69
C PRO A 335 -58.46 -22.31 -43.89
N GLN A 336 -59.72 -22.16 -43.47
CA GLN A 336 -60.20 -20.94 -42.79
C GLN A 336 -59.36 -20.58 -41.55
N ASN A 337 -58.91 -21.57 -40.78
CA ASN A 337 -58.03 -21.37 -39.63
C ASN A 337 -56.65 -20.75 -39.97
N THR A 338 -56.19 -20.89 -41.23
CA THR A 338 -54.94 -20.34 -41.73
C THR A 338 -55.14 -18.88 -42.10
N ILE A 339 -56.28 -18.58 -42.72
CA ILE A 339 -56.71 -17.21 -43.04
C ILE A 339 -56.87 -16.41 -41.75
N ASP A 340 -57.60 -16.95 -40.76
CA ASP A 340 -57.82 -16.29 -39.46
C ASP A 340 -56.50 -16.04 -38.70
N ARG A 341 -55.48 -16.88 -38.91
CA ARG A 341 -54.13 -16.67 -38.34
C ARG A 341 -53.33 -15.59 -39.06
N LEU A 342 -53.57 -15.41 -40.36
CA LEU A 342 -52.92 -14.37 -41.17
C LEU A 342 -53.58 -12.99 -40.98
N THR A 343 -54.88 -12.95 -40.66
CA THR A 343 -55.68 -11.71 -40.56
C THR A 343 -55.94 -11.25 -39.12
N GLU A 344 -56.37 -12.14 -38.22
CA GLU A 344 -56.93 -11.74 -36.91
C GLU A 344 -55.95 -11.93 -35.74
N ASN A 345 -55.07 -12.93 -35.80
CA ASN A 345 -54.17 -13.29 -34.69
C ASN A 345 -52.77 -12.65 -34.76
N GLY A 346 -52.65 -11.49 -35.42
CA GLY A 346 -51.38 -10.75 -35.51
C GLY A 346 -50.35 -11.37 -36.47
N GLY A 347 -50.78 -12.24 -37.39
CA GLY A 347 -49.95 -12.84 -38.43
C GLY A 347 -49.31 -14.18 -38.06
N MET A 348 -48.93 -14.95 -39.09
CA MET A 348 -48.32 -16.26 -38.93
C MET A 348 -46.81 -16.14 -38.81
N ARG A 349 -46.25 -16.49 -37.64
CA ARG A 349 -44.80 -16.45 -37.39
C ARG A 349 -44.06 -17.58 -38.08
N VAL A 350 -42.87 -17.27 -38.59
CA VAL A 350 -41.94 -18.20 -39.23
C VAL A 350 -40.51 -17.91 -38.77
N ASP A 351 -39.63 -18.90 -38.85
CA ASP A 351 -38.28 -18.79 -38.29
C ASP A 351 -37.37 -17.85 -39.10
N SER A 352 -37.66 -17.63 -40.37
CA SER A 352 -36.98 -16.67 -41.23
C SER A 352 -37.81 -16.17 -42.40
N VAL A 353 -37.35 -15.08 -43.05
CA VAL A 353 -37.92 -14.59 -44.32
C VAL A 353 -37.90 -15.70 -45.40
N ALA A 354 -36.82 -16.48 -45.46
CA ALA A 354 -36.68 -17.58 -46.41
C ALA A 354 -37.70 -18.71 -46.16
N ASP A 355 -38.05 -18.96 -44.89
CA ASP A 355 -39.10 -19.92 -44.54
C ASP A 355 -40.49 -19.37 -44.90
N ALA A 356 -40.70 -18.06 -44.77
CA ALA A 356 -41.91 -17.39 -45.22
C ALA A 356 -42.13 -17.60 -46.73
N ASP A 357 -41.09 -17.35 -47.52
CA ASP A 357 -41.12 -17.51 -48.98
C ASP A 357 -41.33 -18.96 -49.40
N SER A 358 -40.69 -19.89 -48.68
CA SER A 358 -40.84 -21.33 -48.88
C SER A 358 -42.28 -21.80 -48.58
N LEU A 359 -42.91 -21.26 -47.54
CA LEU A 359 -44.31 -21.55 -47.22
C LEU A 359 -45.27 -21.00 -48.28
N VAL A 360 -45.07 -19.75 -48.70
CA VAL A 360 -45.92 -19.13 -49.73
C VAL A 360 -45.78 -19.84 -51.08
N SER A 361 -44.58 -20.26 -51.45
CA SER A 361 -44.37 -21.05 -52.68
C SER A 361 -45.02 -22.44 -52.61
N THR A 362 -45.05 -23.05 -51.42
CA THR A 362 -45.75 -24.33 -51.17
C THR A 362 -47.26 -24.18 -51.33
N TRP A 363 -47.85 -23.11 -50.79
CA TRP A 363 -49.28 -22.84 -50.99
C TRP A 363 -49.62 -22.58 -52.47
N LYS A 364 -48.75 -21.85 -53.19
CA LYS A 364 -48.89 -21.63 -54.63
C LYS A 364 -48.88 -22.94 -55.43
N SER A 365 -47.98 -23.86 -55.11
CA SER A 365 -47.89 -25.14 -55.83
C SER A 365 -49.10 -26.03 -55.55
N GLN A 366 -49.57 -26.09 -54.29
CA GLN A 366 -50.77 -26.84 -53.89
C GLN A 366 -52.03 -26.33 -54.59
N ALA A 367 -52.25 -25.01 -54.59
CA ALA A 367 -53.40 -24.40 -55.26
C ALA A 367 -53.39 -24.60 -56.80
N THR A 368 -52.20 -24.71 -57.40
CA THR A 368 -52.05 -25.00 -58.83
C THR A 368 -52.33 -26.48 -59.13
N SER A 369 -51.90 -27.39 -58.25
CA SER A 369 -52.19 -28.83 -58.41
C SER A 369 -53.66 -29.17 -58.26
N GLU A 370 -54.39 -28.52 -57.35
CA GLU A 370 -55.83 -28.73 -57.15
C GLU A 370 -56.66 -28.19 -58.32
N LYS A 371 -56.36 -26.99 -58.85
CA LYS A 371 -57.00 -26.47 -60.07
C LYS A 371 -56.80 -27.39 -61.28
N THR A 372 -55.60 -27.95 -61.44
CA THR A 372 -55.31 -28.90 -62.53
C THR A 372 -56.05 -30.23 -62.34
N GLN A 373 -56.37 -30.62 -61.10
CA GLN A 373 -57.10 -31.84 -60.76
C GLN A 373 -58.62 -31.66 -60.95
N ASP A 374 -59.17 -30.49 -60.63
CA ASP A 374 -60.57 -30.13 -60.86
C ASP A 374 -60.88 -29.97 -62.36
N ASP A 375 -60.00 -29.32 -63.13
CA ASP A 375 -60.10 -29.23 -64.59
C ASP A 375 -60.04 -30.64 -65.25
N ALA A 376 -59.30 -31.58 -64.66
CA ALA A 376 -59.22 -32.97 -65.13
C ALA A 376 -60.44 -33.83 -64.72
N ASN A 377 -61.21 -33.41 -63.70
CA ASN A 377 -62.38 -34.13 -63.20
C ASN A 377 -63.69 -33.61 -63.83
N GLU A 378 -63.79 -32.32 -64.16
CA GLU A 378 -64.88 -31.77 -64.99
C GLU A 378 -64.87 -32.33 -66.42
N GLY A 379 -63.70 -32.71 -66.94
CA GLY A 379 -63.55 -33.37 -68.25
C GLY A 379 -64.08 -34.81 -68.35
N LYS A 380 -64.55 -35.43 -67.24
CA LYS A 380 -65.07 -36.81 -67.22
C LYS A 380 -66.55 -36.93 -66.80
N GLY A 381 -67.26 -35.82 -66.60
CA GLY A 381 -68.66 -35.81 -66.13
C GLY A 381 -69.74 -35.58 -67.21
N GLY A 382 -69.38 -35.39 -68.49
CA GLY A 382 -70.32 -35.04 -69.56
C GLY A 382 -70.30 -36.02 -70.73
N ASP A 383 -70.73 -37.26 -70.52
CA ASP A 383 -71.15 -38.15 -71.61
C ASP A 383 -72.39 -38.95 -71.15
N LYS A 384 -73.56 -38.35 -71.37
CA LYS A 384 -74.86 -38.99 -71.69
C LYS A 384 -75.92 -37.98 -72.09
#